data_AF-A0A1I1VQ55-F1
#
_entry.id   AF-A0A1I1VQ55-F1
#
_cell.length_a   1.000
_cell.length_b   1.000
_cell.length_c   1.000
_cell.angle_alpha   90.00
_cell.angle_beta   90.00
_cell.angle_gamma   90.00
#
_symmetry.space_group_name_H-M   'P 1'
#
loop_
_entity.id
_entity.type
_entity.pdbx_description
1 polymer ?
#
loop_
_entity_poly.entity_id
_entity_poly.type
_entity_poly.pdbx_seq_one_letter_code
_entity_poly.pdbx_strand_id
1 'polypeptide(L)'
;MTAGFPASEPPEAGALRLVLTLALTRREAAGLLARAGEVERLWPSAVVAALGDALAGDEQLWRDVTATLDDRLAPWLAELGGRPLRDLLARVSGDADVDVPALAALLWSLVRRRQRALGPLLAHVVREVEGLIVADAGRRARDLRREATA
;
A
#
# COMPACT_ATOMS: atom_id res chain seq x y z
N MET A 1 4.17 35.21 10.22
CA MET A 1 4.81 33.88 10.12
C MET A 1 3.71 32.84 10.14
N THR A 2 3.16 32.49 8.97
CA THR A 2 2.18 31.41 8.84
C THR A 2 2.96 30.09 8.85
N ALA A 3 2.69 29.26 9.85
CA ALA A 3 3.10 27.87 9.82
C ALA A 3 2.49 27.24 8.55
N GLY A 4 3.33 26.95 7.57
CA GLY A 4 2.92 26.18 6.40
C GLY A 4 2.56 24.79 6.89
N PHE A 5 1.27 24.44 6.83
CA PHE A 5 0.86 23.04 6.82
C PHE A 5 1.72 22.33 5.78
N PRO A 6 2.30 21.15 6.09
CA PRO A 6 3.06 20.42 5.07
C PRO A 6 2.15 20.27 3.86
N ALA A 7 2.63 20.71 2.69
CA ALA A 7 1.93 20.51 1.45
C ALA A 7 1.50 19.03 1.41
N SER A 8 0.19 18.80 1.36
CA SER A 8 -0.40 17.46 1.40
C SER A 8 0.39 16.58 0.44
N GLU A 9 0.96 15.48 0.96
CA GLU A 9 1.77 14.56 0.19
C GLU A 9 1.04 14.20 -1.13
N PRO A 10 1.73 14.18 -2.28
CA PRO A 10 1.08 13.82 -3.52
C PRO A 10 0.41 12.45 -3.37
N PRO A 11 -0.84 12.28 -3.84
CA PRO A 11 -1.63 11.06 -3.60
C PRO A 11 -0.91 9.80 -4.11
N GLU A 12 -0.03 9.94 -5.09
CA GLU A 12 0.83 8.87 -5.60
C GLU A 12 1.83 8.34 -4.55
N ALA A 13 2.39 9.21 -3.71
CA ALA A 13 3.35 8.81 -2.69
C ALA A 13 2.67 8.12 -1.50
N GLY A 14 1.49 8.60 -1.08
CA GLY A 14 0.65 7.92 -0.10
C GLY A 14 0.20 6.54 -0.59
N ALA A 15 -0.28 6.45 -1.83
CA ALA A 15 -0.67 5.17 -2.43
C ALA A 15 0.51 4.20 -2.57
N LEU A 16 1.69 4.68 -2.97
CA LEU A 16 2.89 3.86 -3.05
C LEU A 16 3.27 3.31 -1.66
N ARG A 17 3.30 4.15 -0.63
CA ARG A 17 3.59 3.71 0.75
C ARG A 17 2.59 2.65 1.22
N LEU A 18 1.32 2.81 0.89
CA LEU A 18 0.30 1.82 1.21
C LEU A 18 0.52 0.50 0.45
N VAL A 19 0.84 0.56 -0.85
CA VAL A 19 1.23 -0.64 -1.64
C VAL A 19 2.42 -1.35 -0.99
N LEU A 20 3.48 -0.61 -0.66
CA LEU A 20 4.68 -1.19 -0.06
C LEU A 20 4.37 -1.84 1.30
N THR A 21 3.52 -1.20 2.11
CA THR A 21 3.11 -1.72 3.42
C THR A 21 2.29 -3.01 3.30
N LEU A 22 1.39 -3.08 2.32
CA LEU A 22 0.49 -4.22 2.14
C LEU A 22 1.16 -5.37 1.39
N ALA A 23 2.02 -5.06 0.42
CA ALA A 23 2.65 -6.05 -0.44
C ALA A 23 3.95 -6.59 0.14
N LEU A 24 4.78 -5.77 0.78
CA LEU A 24 6.12 -6.20 1.20
C LEU A 24 6.17 -6.54 2.68
N THR A 25 6.87 -7.62 3.00
CA THR A 25 7.32 -7.84 4.37
C THR A 25 8.42 -6.84 4.74
N ARG A 26 8.56 -6.58 6.05
CA ARG A 26 9.62 -5.73 6.60
C ARG A 26 11.02 -6.17 6.13
N ARG A 27 11.25 -7.49 6.02
CA ARG A 27 12.53 -8.07 5.58
C ARG A 27 12.79 -7.79 4.10
N GLU A 28 11.78 -7.93 3.25
CA GLU A 28 11.89 -7.62 1.81
C GLU A 28 12.13 -6.13 1.59
N ALA A 29 11.33 -5.26 2.21
CA ALA A 29 11.48 -3.81 2.11
C ALA A 29 12.90 -3.35 2.49
N ALA A 30 13.46 -3.94 3.53
CA ALA A 30 14.81 -3.64 3.94
C ALA A 30 15.92 -4.30 3.11
N GLY A 31 15.66 -5.49 2.55
CA GLY A 31 16.54 -6.11 1.57
C GLY A 31 16.70 -5.21 0.35
N LEU A 32 15.60 -4.61 -0.12
CA LEU A 32 15.57 -3.63 -1.21
C LEU A 32 16.34 -2.36 -0.86
N LEU A 33 16.33 -1.92 0.42
CA LEU A 33 17.17 -0.81 0.89
C LEU A 33 18.65 -1.18 1.10
N ALA A 34 19.04 -2.45 0.90
CA ALA A 34 20.34 -2.99 1.34
C ALA A 34 20.63 -2.80 2.84
N ARG A 35 19.59 -2.64 3.67
CA ARG A 35 19.69 -2.46 5.14
C ARG A 35 19.22 -3.68 5.93
N ALA A 36 19.25 -4.86 5.33
CA ALA A 36 18.70 -6.10 5.90
C ALA A 36 19.24 -6.46 7.31
N GLY A 37 20.44 -6.00 7.69
CA GLY A 37 21.02 -6.19 9.02
C GLY A 37 20.56 -5.21 10.10
N GLU A 38 20.01 -4.05 9.74
CA GLU A 38 19.59 -3.00 10.69
C GLU A 38 18.09 -3.06 11.01
N VAL A 39 17.37 -3.93 10.29
CA VAL A 39 15.91 -3.98 10.21
C VAL A 39 15.28 -4.23 11.54
N GLU A 40 15.80 -5.18 12.34
CA GLU A 40 15.19 -5.63 13.58
C GLU A 40 15.03 -4.51 14.61
N ARG A 41 15.82 -3.44 14.50
CA ARG A 41 15.81 -2.28 15.41
C ARG A 41 14.88 -1.16 14.95
N LEU A 42 14.41 -1.18 13.70
CA LEU A 42 13.56 -0.13 13.14
C LEU A 42 12.09 -0.48 13.24
N TRP A 43 11.24 0.48 13.65
CA TRP A 43 9.80 0.29 13.56
C TRP A 43 9.37 -0.08 12.12
N PRO A 44 8.43 -1.03 11.93
CA PRO A 44 8.04 -1.49 10.58
C PRO A 44 7.64 -0.36 9.63
N SER A 45 6.90 0.63 10.15
CA SER A 45 6.50 1.82 9.40
C SER A 45 7.68 2.69 8.95
N ALA A 46 8.76 2.76 9.74
CA ALA A 46 9.96 3.53 9.40
C ALA A 46 10.73 2.91 8.22
N VAL A 47 10.73 1.57 8.10
CA VAL A 47 11.38 0.88 6.97
C VAL A 47 10.64 1.18 5.67
N VAL A 48 9.31 1.14 5.68
CA VAL A 48 8.48 1.42 4.50
C VAL A 48 8.54 2.90 4.11
N ALA A 49 8.53 3.80 5.08
CA ALA A 49 8.72 5.24 4.82
C ALA A 49 10.08 5.51 4.17
N ALA A 50 11.17 4.94 4.72
CA ALA A 50 12.51 5.07 4.14
C ALA A 50 12.59 4.50 2.72
N LEU A 51 11.89 3.39 2.43
CA LEU A 51 11.83 2.83 1.09
C LEU A 51 11.06 3.75 0.14
N GLY A 52 9.92 4.28 0.56
CA GLY A 52 9.15 5.26 -0.23
C GLY A 52 9.95 6.52 -0.56
N ASP A 53 10.71 7.04 0.40
CA ASP A 53 11.54 8.24 0.20
C ASP A 53 12.73 7.95 -0.72
N ALA A 54 13.39 6.80 -0.57
CA ALA A 54 14.50 6.40 -1.43
C ALA A 54 14.06 6.22 -2.90
N LEU A 55 12.85 5.69 -3.11
CA LEU A 55 12.26 5.50 -4.44
C LEU A 55 12.05 6.81 -5.20
N ALA A 56 11.94 7.95 -4.52
CA ALA A 56 11.81 9.25 -5.17
C ALA A 56 13.13 9.73 -5.82
N GLY A 57 14.28 9.22 -5.36
CA GLY A 57 15.60 9.65 -5.80
C GLY A 57 16.43 8.60 -6.53
N ASP A 58 16.02 7.33 -6.52
CA ASP A 58 16.79 6.21 -7.06
C ASP A 58 15.98 5.39 -8.09
N GLU A 59 16.34 5.54 -9.37
CA GLU A 59 15.68 4.85 -10.49
C GLU A 59 15.99 3.36 -10.56
N GLN A 60 17.17 2.92 -10.10
CA GLN A 60 17.50 1.50 -10.04
C GLN A 60 16.66 0.81 -8.96
N LEU A 61 16.61 1.41 -7.77
CA LEU A 61 15.73 0.96 -6.69
C LEU A 61 14.26 0.94 -7.13
N TRP A 62 13.81 1.95 -7.88
CA TRP A 62 12.47 1.96 -8.47
C TRP A 62 12.20 0.75 -9.36
N ARG A 63 13.14 0.38 -10.22
CA ARG A 63 13.02 -0.80 -11.08
C ARG A 63 12.98 -2.10 -10.28
N ASP A 64 13.84 -2.23 -9.27
CA ASP A 64 13.91 -3.44 -8.44
C ASP A 64 12.65 -3.64 -7.59
N VAL A 65 12.13 -2.56 -7.00
CA VAL A 65 10.84 -2.57 -6.30
C VAL A 65 9.69 -2.89 -7.25
N THR A 66 9.68 -2.28 -8.43
CA THR A 66 8.65 -2.54 -9.45
C THR A 66 8.60 -4.01 -9.84
N ALA A 67 9.75 -4.63 -10.12
CA ALA A 67 9.85 -6.04 -10.45
C ALA A 67 9.35 -6.92 -9.31
N THR A 68 9.78 -6.62 -8.08
CA THR A 68 9.34 -7.36 -6.87
C THR A 68 7.83 -7.28 -6.66
N LEU A 69 7.24 -6.09 -6.82
CA LEU A 69 5.80 -5.90 -6.69
C LEU A 69 5.02 -6.59 -7.81
N ASP A 70 5.51 -6.52 -9.05
CA ASP A 70 4.88 -7.17 -10.19
C ASP A 70 4.87 -8.70 -10.04
N ASP A 71 5.98 -9.31 -9.62
CA ASP A 71 6.08 -10.75 -9.39
C ASP A 71 5.15 -11.21 -8.26
N ARG A 72 5.16 -10.47 -7.15
CA ARG A 72 4.37 -10.83 -5.96
C ARG A 72 2.87 -10.66 -6.19
N LEU A 73 2.48 -9.61 -6.90
CA LEU A 73 1.09 -9.28 -7.16
C LEU A 73 0.58 -9.90 -8.46
N ALA A 74 1.42 -10.63 -9.20
CA ALA A 74 1.09 -11.23 -10.50
C ALA A 74 -0.26 -11.97 -10.53
N PRO A 75 -0.62 -12.81 -9.54
CA PRO A 75 -1.91 -13.51 -9.56
C PRO A 75 -3.11 -12.55 -9.63
N TRP A 76 -3.08 -11.49 -8.82
CA TRP A 76 -4.14 -10.49 -8.77
C TRP A 76 -4.05 -9.51 -9.94
N LEU A 77 -2.85 -9.10 -10.34
CA LEU A 77 -2.65 -8.21 -11.48
C LEU A 77 -3.20 -8.82 -12.78
N ALA A 78 -3.07 -10.14 -12.96
CA ALA A 78 -3.67 -10.85 -14.10
C ALA A 78 -5.20 -10.70 -14.11
N GLU A 79 -5.86 -10.80 -12.95
CA GLU A 79 -7.32 -10.61 -12.84
C GLU A 79 -7.78 -9.17 -13.07
N LEU A 80 -6.91 -8.19 -12.75
CA LEU A 80 -7.21 -6.76 -12.82
C LEU A 80 -6.80 -6.15 -14.18
N GLY A 81 -5.88 -6.79 -14.92
CA GLY A 81 -5.18 -6.26 -16.09
C GLY A 81 -6.05 -5.89 -17.29
N GLY A 82 -7.29 -6.36 -17.35
CA GLY A 82 -8.26 -6.01 -18.39
C GLY A 82 -9.52 -5.29 -17.89
N ARG A 83 -9.64 -5.03 -16.59
CA ARG A 83 -10.88 -4.49 -16.02
C ARG A 83 -10.95 -2.98 -16.16
N PRO A 84 -12.13 -2.42 -16.50
CA PRO A 84 -12.33 -0.99 -16.47
C PRO A 84 -12.26 -0.48 -15.03
N LEU A 85 -11.80 0.76 -14.88
CA LEU A 85 -11.55 1.39 -13.59
C LEU A 85 -12.75 1.37 -12.64
N ARG A 86 -13.98 1.52 -13.16
CA ARG A 86 -15.21 1.46 -12.37
C ARG A 86 -15.42 0.11 -11.66
N ASP A 87 -15.07 -0.99 -12.34
CA ASP A 87 -15.25 -2.35 -11.81
C ASP A 87 -14.22 -2.64 -10.71
N LEU A 88 -13.03 -2.05 -10.86
CA LEU A 88 -11.98 -2.07 -9.85
C LEU A 88 -12.40 -1.34 -8.56
N LEU A 89 -13.08 -0.19 -8.69
CA LEU A 89 -13.57 0.59 -7.56
C LEU A 89 -14.73 -0.07 -6.82
N ALA A 90 -15.65 -0.70 -7.55
CA ALA A 90 -16.77 -1.43 -6.95
C ALA A 90 -16.31 -2.54 -5.99
N ARG A 91 -15.09 -3.08 -6.21
CA ARG A 91 -14.49 -4.12 -5.37
C ARG A 91 -13.98 -3.59 -4.02
N VAL A 92 -13.72 -2.29 -3.90
CA VAL A 92 -13.30 -1.63 -2.65
C VAL A 92 -14.49 -1.19 -1.80
N SER A 93 -15.60 -0.80 -2.45
CA SER A 93 -16.80 -0.31 -1.75
C SER A 93 -17.72 -1.42 -1.22
N GLY A 94 -17.36 -2.69 -1.38
CA GLY A 94 -18.15 -3.83 -0.93
C GLY A 94 -17.81 -4.25 0.51
N ASP A 95 -18.83 -4.70 1.26
CA ASP A 95 -18.73 -5.17 2.65
C ASP A 95 -18.13 -6.60 2.77
N ALA A 96 -17.18 -6.93 1.90
CA ALA A 96 -16.59 -8.26 1.79
C ALA A 96 -15.28 -8.37 2.57
N ASP A 97 -14.89 -9.61 2.91
CA ASP A 97 -13.59 -9.92 3.51
C ASP A 97 -12.45 -9.22 2.75
N VAL A 98 -11.59 -8.55 3.52
CA VAL A 98 -10.51 -7.72 3.00
C VAL A 98 -9.38 -8.62 2.53
N ASP A 99 -9.35 -8.93 1.23
CA ASP A 99 -8.20 -9.57 0.59
C ASP A 99 -7.06 -8.54 0.40
N VAL A 100 -6.19 -8.45 1.41
CA VAL A 100 -5.08 -7.48 1.47
C VAL A 100 -4.18 -7.52 0.22
N PRO A 101 -3.72 -8.69 -0.27
CA PRO A 101 -3.04 -8.79 -1.57
C PRO A 101 -3.82 -8.21 -2.76
N ALA A 102 -5.14 -8.42 -2.83
CA ALA A 102 -5.95 -7.86 -3.91
C ALA A 102 -6.03 -6.32 -3.83
N LEU A 103 -6.13 -5.76 -2.62
CA LEU A 103 -6.08 -4.31 -2.42
C LEU A 103 -4.72 -3.71 -2.80
N ALA A 104 -3.63 -4.39 -2.44
CA ALA A 104 -2.28 -4.00 -2.85
C ALA A 104 -2.14 -4.01 -4.38
N ALA A 105 -2.60 -5.06 -5.05
CA ALA A 105 -2.59 -5.18 -6.51
C ALA A 105 -3.46 -4.10 -7.19
N LEU A 106 -4.61 -3.78 -6.62
CA LEU A 106 -5.46 -2.70 -7.10
C LEU A 106 -4.73 -1.36 -7.05
N LEU A 107 -4.24 -0.97 -5.87
CA LEU A 107 -3.50 0.28 -5.68
C LEU A 107 -2.28 0.34 -6.60
N TRP A 108 -1.54 -0.76 -6.70
CA TRP A 108 -0.39 -0.87 -7.57
C TRP A 108 -0.76 -0.69 -9.05
N SER A 109 -1.87 -1.28 -9.50
CA SER A 109 -2.36 -1.11 -10.87
C SER A 109 -2.70 0.37 -11.18
N LEU A 110 -3.19 1.13 -10.20
CA LEU A 110 -3.49 2.55 -10.33
C LEU A 110 -2.21 3.40 -10.36
N VAL A 111 -1.26 3.11 -9.45
CA VAL A 111 0.04 3.77 -9.40
C VAL A 111 0.81 3.56 -10.72
N ARG A 112 0.81 2.33 -11.26
CA ARG A 112 1.45 1.99 -12.54
C ARG A 112 0.87 2.73 -13.74
N ARG A 113 -0.42 3.04 -13.73
CA ARG A 113 -1.08 3.74 -14.84
C ARG A 113 -0.61 5.19 -14.98
N ARG A 114 0.02 5.78 -13.95
CA ARG A 114 0.64 7.14 -13.95
C ARG A 114 -0.22 8.23 -14.62
N GLN A 115 -1.54 8.11 -14.56
CA GLN A 115 -2.47 9.08 -15.14
C GLN A 115 -2.75 10.16 -14.10
N ARG A 116 -2.28 11.40 -14.34
CA ARG A 116 -2.52 12.55 -13.44
C ARG A 116 -4.00 12.79 -13.14
N ALA A 117 -4.90 12.46 -14.07
CA ALA A 117 -6.35 12.55 -13.87
C ALA A 117 -6.89 11.62 -12.78
N LEU A 118 -6.12 10.61 -12.36
CA LEU A 118 -6.50 9.65 -11.33
C LEU A 118 -6.14 10.13 -9.91
N GLY A 119 -5.46 11.26 -9.72
CA GLY A 119 -5.04 11.74 -8.39
C GLY A 119 -6.17 11.80 -7.36
N PRO A 120 -7.31 12.45 -7.63
CA PRO A 120 -8.45 12.49 -6.71
C PRO A 120 -9.05 11.11 -6.44
N LEU A 121 -9.06 10.24 -7.46
CA LEU A 121 -9.57 8.89 -7.31
C LEU A 121 -8.64 8.02 -6.46
N LEU A 122 -7.34 8.13 -6.68
CA LEU A 122 -6.31 7.45 -5.92
C LEU A 122 -6.40 7.85 -4.44
N ALA A 123 -6.57 9.14 -4.16
CA ALA A 123 -6.80 9.64 -2.80
C ALA A 123 -8.09 9.07 -2.17
N HIS A 124 -9.16 8.92 -2.94
CA HIS A 124 -10.38 8.28 -2.44
C HIS A 124 -10.15 6.79 -2.14
N VAL A 125 -9.56 6.04 -3.07
CA VAL A 125 -9.26 4.61 -2.90
C VAL A 125 -8.34 4.37 -1.71
N VAL A 126 -7.30 5.19 -1.53
CA VAL A 126 -6.40 5.12 -0.37
C VAL A 126 -7.20 5.26 0.93
N ARG A 127 -8.07 6.26 1.05
CA ARG A 127 -8.91 6.44 2.25
C ARG A 127 -9.86 5.28 2.51
N GLU A 128 -10.49 4.74 1.47
CA GLU A 128 -11.36 3.56 1.61
C GLU A 128 -10.57 2.34 2.10
N VAL A 129 -9.39 2.08 1.50
CA VAL A 129 -8.52 0.98 1.91
C VAL A 129 -8.03 1.15 3.35
N GLU A 130 -7.61 2.35 3.75
CA GLU A 130 -7.26 2.65 5.14
C GLU A 130 -8.43 2.40 6.09
N GLY A 131 -9.64 2.83 5.72
CA GLY A 131 -10.87 2.57 6.48
C GLY A 131 -11.16 1.08 6.66
N LEU A 132 -11.01 0.28 5.59
CA LEU A 132 -11.17 -1.17 5.63
C LEU A 132 -10.14 -1.85 6.54
N ILE A 133 -8.87 -1.43 6.48
CA ILE A 133 -7.81 -1.96 7.34
C ILE A 133 -8.09 -1.68 8.82
N VAL A 134 -8.51 -0.45 9.14
CA VAL A 134 -8.86 -0.06 10.52
C VAL A 134 -10.08 -0.85 11.02
N ALA A 135 -11.11 -1.00 10.18
CA ALA A 135 -12.29 -1.78 10.52
C ALA A 135 -11.96 -3.26 10.79
N ASP A 136 -11.11 -3.85 9.96
CA ASP A 136 -10.66 -5.24 10.12
C ASP A 136 -9.84 -5.46 11.39
N ALA A 137 -8.87 -4.57 11.66
CA ALA A 137 -8.10 -4.61 12.89
C ALA A 137 -8.99 -4.51 14.14
N GLY A 138 -10.02 -3.64 14.09
CA GLY A 138 -11.01 -3.49 15.15
C GLY A 138 -11.93 -4.71 15.33
N ARG A 139 -12.23 -5.47 14.26
CA ARG A 139 -12.93 -6.76 14.39
C ARG A 139 -12.04 -7.80 15.07
N ARG A 140 -10.83 -8.02 14.57
CA ARG A 140 -9.87 -8.99 15.14
C ARG A 140 -9.58 -8.74 16.62
N ALA A 141 -9.40 -7.48 17.02
CA ALA A 141 -9.18 -7.13 18.42
C ALA A 141 -10.39 -7.47 19.32
N ARG A 142 -11.62 -7.33 18.81
CA ARG A 142 -12.83 -7.71 19.55
C ARG A 142 -12.96 -9.22 19.68
N ASP A 143 -12.62 -9.97 18.64
CA ASP A 143 -12.70 -11.43 18.64
C ASP A 143 -11.67 -12.03 19.60
N LEU A 144 -10.41 -11.57 19.55
CA LEU A 144 -9.38 -11.95 20.51
C LEU A 144 -9.77 -11.64 21.96
N ARG A 145 -10.45 -10.52 22.20
CA ARG A 145 -10.94 -10.16 23.54
C ARG A 145 -12.05 -11.10 24.01
N ARG A 146 -12.94 -11.53 23.12
CA ARG A 146 -14.00 -12.49 23.45
C ARG A 146 -13.41 -13.85 23.80
N GLU A 147 -12.47 -14.33 23.00
CA GLU A 147 -11.75 -15.58 23.23
C GLU A 147 -10.98 -15.57 24.55
N ALA A 148 -10.35 -14.45 24.93
CA ALA A 148 -9.64 -14.32 26.19
C ALA A 148 -10.55 -14.24 27.44
N THR A 149 -11.86 -14.03 27.25
CA THR A 149 -12.85 -13.93 28.33
C THR A 149 -13.81 -15.12 28.40
N ALA A 150 -13.70 -16.07 27.47
CA ALA A 150 -14.45 -17.32 27.43
C ALA A 150 -13.66 -18.45 28.11
#